data_AF-A0A5N9B273-F1
#
_entry.id   AF-A0A5N9B273-F1
#
_cell.length_a   1.000
_cell.length_b   1.000
_cell.length_c   1.000
_cell.angle_alpha   90.00
_cell.angle_beta   90.00
_cell.angle_gamma   90.00
#
_symmetry.space_group_name_H-M   'P 1'
#
loop_
_entity.id
_entity.type
_entity.pdbx_description
1 polymer ?
#
loop_
_entity_poly.entity_id
_entity_poly.type
_entity_poly.pdbx_seq_one_letter_code
_entity_poly.pdbx_strand_id
1 'polypeptide(L)' 'MKRKNEEDWDDIQEALGKVSYDFVPEQERNFDAQYSPSPSTHRYVGEECIGGVWYKVYQ' A
#
# COMPACT_ATOMS: atom_id res chain seq x y z
N MET A 1 -8.44 25.83 -20.06
CA MET A 1 -7.35 25.03 -19.45
C MET A 1 -7.74 24.82 -17.99
N LYS A 2 -8.39 23.69 -17.68
CA LYS A 2 -8.77 23.38 -16.29
C LYS A 2 -7.52 22.97 -15.52
N ARG A 3 -7.47 23.32 -14.24
CA ARG A 3 -6.29 23.05 -13.39
C ARG A 3 -6.19 21.54 -13.18
N LYS A 4 -5.00 20.98 -13.33
CA LYS A 4 -4.68 19.53 -13.26
C LYS A 4 -5.15 18.80 -11.98
N ASN A 5 -5.67 19.50 -10.98
CA ASN A 5 -6.17 18.90 -9.74
C ASN A 5 -7.68 18.59 -9.77
N GLU A 6 -8.43 19.03 -10.79
CA GLU A 6 -9.88 18.74 -10.89
C GLU A 6 -10.17 17.38 -11.52
N GLU A 7 -9.29 16.87 -12.38
CA GLU A 7 -9.45 15.57 -13.06
C GLU A 7 -9.13 14.39 -12.11
N ASP A 8 -8.18 14.55 -11.19
CA ASP A 8 -7.79 13.49 -10.24
C ASP A 8 -8.93 13.07 -9.29
N TRP A 9 -9.83 13.98 -8.93
CA TRP A 9 -10.91 13.67 -7.97
C TRP A 9 -12.03 12.83 -8.58
N ASP A 10 -12.33 13.03 -9.87
CA ASP A 10 -13.37 12.29 -10.58
C ASP A 10 -12.94 10.83 -10.80
N ASP A 11 -11.67 10.61 -11.14
CA ASP A 11 -11.08 9.28 -11.33
C ASP A 11 -11.05 8.47 -10.02
N ILE A 12 -10.78 9.12 -8.89
CA ILE A 12 -10.79 8.50 -7.55
C ILE A 12 -12.22 8.08 -7.16
N GLN A 13 -13.24 8.89 -7.48
CA GLN A 13 -14.64 8.57 -7.18
C GLN A 13 -15.16 7.43 -8.06
N GLU A 14 -14.72 7.33 -9.31
CA GLU A 14 -15.08 6.22 -10.20
C GLU A 14 -14.47 4.89 -9.71
N ALA A 15 -13.22 4.92 -9.22
CA ALA A 15 -12.52 3.73 -8.74
C ALA A 15 -13.02 3.21 -7.38
N LEU A 16 -13.46 4.08 -6.47
CA LEU A 16 -13.90 3.73 -5.11
C LEU A 16 -15.42 3.56 -4.97
N GLY A 17 -16.19 3.91 -6.01
CA GLY A 17 -17.64 4.12 -5.90
C GLY A 17 -17.96 5.43 -5.18
N LYS A 18 -19.26 5.77 -5.04
CA LYS A 18 -19.69 6.96 -4.30
C LYS A 18 -19.31 6.85 -2.82
N VAL A 19 -18.14 7.37 -2.48
CA VAL A 19 -17.64 7.52 -1.12
C VAL A 19 -18.23 8.79 -0.49
N SER A 20 -18.51 8.78 0.83
CA SER A 20 -18.97 9.98 1.51
C SER A 20 -17.86 11.04 1.58
N TYR A 21 -18.22 12.30 1.78
CA TYR A 21 -17.25 13.37 1.99
C TYR A 21 -16.30 13.09 3.17
N ASP A 22 -16.76 12.32 4.16
CA ASP A 22 -16.00 11.94 5.34
C ASP A 22 -15.21 10.62 5.15
N PHE A 23 -15.13 10.09 3.92
CA PHE A 23 -14.39 8.88 3.64
C PHE A 23 -12.89 9.13 3.73
N VAL A 24 -12.25 8.52 4.72
CA VAL A 24 -10.80 8.45 4.84
C VAL A 24 -10.38 7.02 4.48
N PRO A 25 -9.57 6.81 3.42
CA PRO A 25 -9.01 5.51 3.10
C PRO A 25 -8.40 4.86 4.34
N GLU A 26 -8.61 3.55 4.53
CA GLU A 26 -8.07 2.84 5.71
C GLU A 26 -6.55 2.98 5.84
N GLN A 27 -5.83 3.12 4.72
CA GLN A 27 -4.40 3.39 4.69
C GLN A 27 -4.04 4.73 5.36
N GLU A 28 -4.82 5.78 5.12
CA GLU A 28 -4.64 7.09 5.77
C GLU A 28 -5.05 7.04 7.25
N ARG A 29 -6.12 6.32 7.59
CA ARG A 29 -6.50 6.08 9.01
C ARG A 29 -5.39 5.39 9.80
N ASN A 30 -4.71 4.42 9.19
CA ASN A 30 -3.61 3.69 9.84
C ASN A 30 -2.37 4.58 10.02
N PHE A 31 -2.10 5.49 9.08
CA PHE A 31 -1.00 6.45 9.19
C PHE A 31 -1.23 7.43 10.36
N ASP A 32 -2.43 8.00 10.47
CA ASP A 32 -2.79 8.93 11.55
C ASP A 32 -2.86 8.25 12.93
N ALA A 33 -3.16 6.94 12.97
CA ALA A 33 -3.18 6.14 14.18
C ALA A 33 -1.78 5.71 14.67
N GLN A 34 -0.71 6.14 14.02
CA GLN A 34 0.66 5.65 14.25
C GLN A 34 0.74 4.12 14.21
N TYR A 35 -0.10 3.49 13.38
CA TYR A 35 -0.10 2.05 13.23
C TYR A 35 1.18 1.64 12.50
N SER A 36 2.20 1.26 13.28
CA SER A 36 3.31 0.49 12.75
C SER A 36 2.87 -0.97 12.76
N PRO A 37 2.89 -1.68 11.61
CA PRO A 37 2.79 -3.13 11.67
C PRO A 37 3.87 -3.64 12.63
N SER A 38 3.50 -4.61 13.47
CA SER A 38 4.46 -5.24 14.36
C SER A 38 5.62 -5.80 13.53
N PRO A 39 6.87 -5.77 14.02
CA PRO A 39 7.98 -6.38 13.32
C PRO A 39 7.63 -7.82 12.93
N SER A 40 7.65 -8.14 11.64
CA SER A 40 7.48 -9.51 11.16
C SER A 40 8.68 -10.33 11.66
N THR A 41 8.41 -11.42 12.37
CA THR A 41 9.47 -12.35 12.76
C THR A 41 9.94 -13.09 11.51
N HIS A 42 10.99 -12.61 10.87
CA HIS A 42 11.56 -13.26 9.68
C HIS A 42 12.09 -14.65 10.05
N ARG A 43 11.42 -15.69 9.57
CA ARG A 43 11.86 -17.08 9.70
C ARG A 43 12.66 -17.46 8.47
N TYR A 44 13.89 -17.91 8.67
CA TYR A 44 14.66 -18.51 7.59
C TYR A 44 13.94 -19.76 7.04
N VAL A 45 13.66 -19.76 5.74
CA VAL A 45 12.94 -20.86 5.07
C VAL A 45 13.81 -21.65 4.11
N GLY A 46 14.92 -21.09 3.62
CA GLY A 46 15.85 -21.81 2.75
C GLY A 46 16.70 -20.89 1.88
N GLU A 47 17.33 -21.48 0.86
CA GLU A 47 18.08 -20.74 -0.16
C GLU A 47 17.44 -20.94 -1.54
N GLU A 48 17.42 -19.89 -2.35
CA GLU A 48 16.88 -19.90 -3.71
C GLU A 48 17.92 -19.38 -4.70
N CYS A 49 18.03 -20.03 -5.85
CA CYS A 49 18.96 -19.63 -6.92
C CYS A 49 18.22 -18.80 -7.96
N ILE A 50 18.54 -17.51 -8.04
CA ILE A 50 17.93 -16.57 -8.98
C ILE A 50 19.05 -16.00 -9.86
N GLY A 51 18.99 -16.28 -11.17
CA GLY A 51 20.00 -15.81 -12.13
C GLY A 51 21.41 -16.34 -11.87
N GLY A 52 21.55 -17.51 -11.24
CA GLY A 52 22.86 -18.10 -10.89
C GLY A 52 23.45 -17.63 -9.56
N VAL A 53 22.74 -16.78 -8.81
CA VAL A 53 23.13 -16.31 -7.48
C VAL A 53 22.21 -16.93 -6.44
N TRP A 54 22.78 -17.44 -5.35
CA TRP A 54 22.04 -17.99 -4.22
C TRP A 54 21.66 -16.90 -3.22
N TYR A 55 20.38 -16.86 -2.84
CA TYR A 55 19.82 -15.92 -1.88
C TYR A 55 19.22 -16.69 -0.71
N LYS A 56 19.44 -16.18 0.51
CA LYS A 56 18.73 -16.66 1.70
C LYS A 56 17.32 -16.07 1.70
N VAL A 57 16.34 -16.93 1.85
CA VAL A 57 14.91 -16.57 1.83
C VAL A 57 14.37 -16.61 3.26
N TYR A 58 13.58 -15.60 3.60
CA TYR A 58 12.91 -15.44 4.89
C TYR A 58 11.41 -15.18 4.67
N GLN A 59 10.56 -15.68 5.57
CA GLN A 59 9.09 -15.45 5.60
C GLN A 59 8.65 -14.84 6.92
#